data_AF-A0A524M747-F1
#
_entry.id   AF-A0A524M747-F1
#
_cell.length_a   1.000
_cell.length_b   1.000
_cell.length_c   1.000
_cell.angle_alpha   90.00
_cell.angle_beta   90.00
_cell.angle_gamma   90.00
#
_symmetry.space_group_name_H-M   'P 1'
#
loop_
_entity.id
_entity.type
_entity.pdbx_description
1 polymer ?
#
loop_
_entity_poly.entity_id
_entity_poly.type
_entity_poly.pdbx_seq_one_letter_code
_entity_poly.pdbx_strand_id
1 'polypeptide(L)'
;MMTYSPILAIATAFFEISVAIWALRGPGRKPIIRTTSAILILLAAYQLVEVLVCTRAPVYGFMPQMAFIVVTWLPPLGLLLIAQLSPSQSSVNYAISYFMLAVALSIVVWIAFDDRFVSDSVCNIVYAKYSSPLPRFRIYAWFYWIGLFGMISLSALGVRNSDDLGQQRLLKTVLMGSLGFIVPAVVVNHFVTAAQGALPSVMCHFALVLAIFLAKLITIERRSSLAGSLEPQHRG
;
A
#
# COMPACT_ATOMS: atom_id res chain seq x y z
N MET A 1 4.60 1.35 32.15
CA MET A 1 4.05 0.69 30.95
C MET A 1 3.53 1.79 30.05
N MET A 2 4.05 1.91 28.84
CA MET A 2 3.56 2.91 27.89
C MET A 2 2.25 2.40 27.27
N THR A 3 1.15 3.08 27.54
CA THR A 3 -0.18 2.66 27.06
C THR A 3 -0.30 2.96 25.57
N TYR A 4 -0.62 1.94 24.77
CA TYR A 4 -0.90 2.08 23.34
C TYR A 4 -2.10 3.01 23.12
N SER A 5 -1.98 3.97 22.19
CA SER A 5 -3.07 4.88 21.82
C SER A 5 -3.67 4.47 20.47
N PRO A 6 -4.82 3.77 20.44
CA PRO A 6 -5.43 3.29 19.20
C PRO A 6 -6.06 4.42 18.36
N ILE A 7 -6.14 5.64 18.91
CA ILE A 7 -6.89 6.75 18.32
C ILE A 7 -6.38 7.08 16.91
N LEU A 8 -5.05 7.09 16.73
CA LEU A 8 -4.45 7.43 15.44
C LEU A 8 -4.77 6.36 14.38
N ALA A 9 -4.59 5.09 14.72
CA ALA A 9 -4.87 3.96 13.82
C ALA A 9 -6.37 3.86 13.45
N ILE A 10 -7.26 4.10 14.40
CA ILE A 10 -8.71 4.12 14.14
C ILE A 10 -9.07 5.31 13.23
N ALA A 11 -8.51 6.48 13.46
CA ALA A 11 -8.76 7.67 12.65
C ALA A 11 -8.27 7.49 11.20
N THR A 12 -7.06 6.93 11.01
CA THR A 12 -6.53 6.63 9.68
C THR A 12 -7.36 5.57 8.96
N ALA A 13 -7.72 4.47 9.63
CA ALA A 13 -8.58 3.43 9.07
C ALA A 13 -9.94 4.00 8.61
N PHE A 14 -10.56 4.84 9.44
CA PHE A 14 -11.84 5.48 9.10
C PHE A 14 -11.72 6.37 7.86
N PHE A 15 -10.65 7.16 7.78
CA PHE A 15 -10.36 8.00 6.60
C PHE A 15 -10.18 7.14 5.35
N GLU A 16 -9.35 6.10 5.40
CA GLU A 16 -9.05 5.22 4.27
C GLU A 16 -10.29 4.48 3.77
N ILE A 17 -11.12 3.95 4.67
CA ILE A 17 -12.40 3.31 4.34
C ILE A 17 -13.35 4.32 3.68
N SER A 18 -13.46 5.52 4.26
CA SER A 18 -14.33 6.58 3.72
C SER A 18 -13.93 6.98 2.30
N VAL A 19 -12.62 7.15 2.06
CA VAL A 19 -12.08 7.44 0.73
C VAL A 19 -12.31 6.27 -0.23
N ALA A 20 -12.13 5.02 0.20
CA ALA A 20 -12.37 3.84 -0.64
C ALA A 20 -13.84 3.73 -1.07
N ILE A 21 -14.79 3.90 -0.15
CA ILE A 21 -16.22 3.89 -0.45
C ILE A 21 -16.57 5.04 -1.40
N TRP A 22 -16.06 6.23 -1.12
CA TRP A 22 -16.23 7.38 -2.00
C TRP A 22 -15.68 7.11 -3.39
N ALA A 23 -14.49 6.50 -3.50
CA ALA A 23 -13.82 6.17 -4.76
C ALA A 23 -14.67 5.26 -5.66
N LEU A 24 -15.23 4.19 -5.09
CA LEU A 24 -16.04 3.19 -5.79
C LEU A 24 -17.35 3.74 -6.35
N ARG A 25 -17.91 4.80 -5.76
CA ARG A 25 -19.19 5.39 -6.18
C ARG A 25 -19.09 6.35 -7.35
N GLY A 26 -17.90 6.80 -7.74
CA GLY A 26 -17.76 7.82 -8.77
C GLY A 26 -17.33 7.30 -10.14
N PRO A 27 -17.36 8.18 -11.16
CA PRO A 27 -17.00 7.82 -12.53
C PRO A 27 -15.49 7.62 -12.70
N GLY A 28 -15.09 6.98 -13.79
CA GLY A 28 -13.70 6.81 -14.22
C GLY A 28 -13.36 5.38 -14.61
N ARG A 29 -12.08 5.13 -14.94
CA ARG A 29 -11.63 3.79 -15.33
C ARG A 29 -11.77 2.82 -14.17
N LYS A 30 -12.73 1.89 -14.29
CA LYS A 30 -13.04 0.84 -13.29
C LYS A 30 -11.82 0.08 -12.76
N PRO A 31 -10.83 -0.37 -13.58
CA PRO A 31 -9.68 -1.09 -13.03
C PRO A 31 -8.88 -0.23 -12.05
N ILE A 32 -8.57 1.03 -12.40
CA ILE A 32 -7.82 1.97 -11.56
C ILE A 32 -8.55 2.25 -10.25
N ILE A 33 -9.85 2.54 -10.34
CA ILE A 33 -10.67 2.84 -9.16
C ILE A 33 -10.72 1.62 -8.23
N ARG A 34 -10.93 0.41 -8.77
CA ARG A 34 -10.99 -0.82 -7.98
C ARG A 34 -9.65 -1.15 -7.32
N THR A 35 -8.55 -1.08 -8.07
CA THR A 35 -7.21 -1.34 -7.52
C THR A 35 -6.83 -0.31 -6.47
N THR A 36 -7.10 0.98 -6.71
CA THR A 36 -6.87 2.05 -5.71
C THR A 36 -7.69 1.83 -4.44
N SER A 37 -8.97 1.46 -4.59
CA SER A 37 -9.85 1.18 -3.45
C SER A 37 -9.40 -0.06 -2.67
N ALA A 38 -8.91 -1.10 -3.36
CA ALA A 38 -8.35 -2.29 -2.73
C ALA A 38 -7.10 -1.94 -1.90
N ILE A 39 -6.21 -1.09 -2.41
CA ILE A 39 -5.06 -0.59 -1.64
C ILE A 39 -5.51 0.13 -0.38
N LEU A 40 -6.46 1.07 -0.48
CA LEU A 40 -7.00 1.80 0.68
C LEU A 40 -7.64 0.87 1.72
N ILE A 41 -8.38 -0.14 1.29
CA ILE A 41 -8.99 -1.12 2.19
C ILE A 41 -7.93 -1.97 2.89
N LEU A 42 -6.86 -2.36 2.20
CA LEU A 42 -5.76 -3.12 2.81
C LEU A 42 -4.98 -2.29 3.82
N LEU A 43 -4.77 -1.00 3.54
CA LEU A 43 -4.19 -0.06 4.51
C LEU A 43 -5.05 0.01 5.78
N ALA A 44 -6.37 0.21 5.61
CA ALA A 44 -7.29 0.28 6.75
C ALA A 44 -7.38 -1.04 7.51
N ALA A 45 -7.38 -2.17 6.79
CA ALA A 45 -7.39 -3.50 7.40
C ALA A 45 -6.15 -3.72 8.27
N TYR A 46 -4.97 -3.25 7.84
CA TYR A 46 -3.77 -3.34 8.66
C TYR A 46 -3.89 -2.51 9.94
N GLN A 47 -4.38 -1.26 9.83
CA GLN A 47 -4.60 -0.39 11.00
C GLN A 47 -5.53 -1.04 12.03
N LEU A 48 -6.61 -1.69 11.57
CA LEU A 48 -7.52 -2.42 12.44
C LEU A 48 -6.88 -3.67 13.06
N VAL A 49 -6.09 -4.42 12.29
CA VAL A 49 -5.33 -5.57 12.82
C VAL A 49 -4.33 -5.12 13.89
N GLU A 50 -3.65 -4.00 13.70
CA GLU A 50 -2.74 -3.43 14.70
C GLU A 50 -3.47 -3.07 16.00
N VAL A 51 -4.63 -2.41 15.91
CA VAL A 51 -5.47 -2.12 17.08
C VAL A 51 -5.90 -3.42 17.78
N LEU A 52 -6.30 -4.44 17.04
CA LEU A 52 -6.71 -5.74 17.60
C LEU A 52 -5.56 -6.45 18.31
N VAL A 53 -4.35 -6.42 17.74
CA VAL A 53 -3.14 -7.01 18.32
C VAL A 53 -2.73 -6.25 19.60
N CYS A 54 -2.79 -4.92 19.59
CA CYS A 54 -2.28 -4.11 20.70
C CYS A 54 -3.28 -3.81 21.83
N THR A 55 -4.59 -3.93 21.59
CA THR A 55 -5.61 -3.74 22.65
C THR A 55 -5.92 -5.02 23.43
N ARG A 56 -5.62 -6.20 22.87
CA ARG A 56 -5.77 -7.49 23.54
C ARG A 56 -4.39 -7.97 24.04
N ALA A 57 -4.08 -7.79 25.31
CA ALA A 57 -2.84 -8.31 25.90
C ALA A 57 -2.91 -9.83 26.10
N PRO A 58 -1.76 -10.54 26.08
CA PRO A 58 -0.84 -10.68 24.96
C PRO A 58 -1.38 -11.71 23.94
N VAL A 59 -1.55 -11.31 22.67
CA VAL A 59 -1.96 -12.26 21.63
C VAL A 59 -0.75 -13.01 21.08
N TYR A 60 -0.50 -14.19 21.62
CA TYR A 60 0.30 -15.22 20.96
C TYR A 60 -0.51 -15.83 19.80
N GLY A 61 0.18 -16.22 18.71
CA GLY A 61 -0.43 -17.00 17.63
C GLY A 61 -0.72 -16.21 16.34
N PHE A 62 -1.90 -16.41 15.76
CA PHE A 62 -2.21 -16.09 14.36
C PHE A 62 -2.48 -14.59 14.08
N MET A 63 -2.75 -13.77 15.09
CA MET A 63 -3.13 -12.36 14.89
C MET A 63 -1.99 -11.48 14.34
N PRO A 64 -0.75 -11.57 14.86
CA PRO A 64 0.39 -10.91 14.23
C PRO A 64 0.64 -11.34 12.77
N GLN A 65 0.40 -12.61 12.43
CA GLN A 65 0.57 -13.12 11.06
C GLN A 65 -0.42 -12.46 10.10
N MET A 66 -1.65 -12.20 10.55
CA MET A 66 -2.66 -11.47 9.76
C MET A 66 -2.16 -10.09 9.30
N ALA A 67 -1.38 -9.40 10.13
CA ALA A 67 -0.80 -8.10 9.78
C ALA A 67 0.14 -8.22 8.56
N PHE A 68 0.99 -9.26 8.56
CA PHE A 68 1.89 -9.55 7.43
C PHE A 68 1.12 -10.01 6.19
N ILE A 69 0.09 -10.85 6.35
CA ILE A 69 -0.76 -11.29 5.24
C ILE A 69 -1.39 -10.10 4.53
N VAL A 70 -1.99 -9.17 5.27
CA VAL A 70 -2.63 -7.96 4.70
C VAL A 70 -1.61 -7.09 3.95
N VAL A 71 -0.45 -6.82 4.57
CA VAL A 71 0.57 -5.93 3.98
C VAL A 71 1.24 -6.54 2.74
N THR A 72 1.31 -7.86 2.63
CA THR A 72 1.93 -8.57 1.50
C THR A 72 1.28 -8.19 0.16
N TRP A 73 -0.01 -7.86 0.16
CA TRP A 73 -0.75 -7.47 -1.04
C TRP A 73 -0.48 -6.05 -1.53
N LEU A 74 0.03 -5.16 -0.67
CA LEU A 74 0.18 -3.74 -0.98
C LEU A 74 1.18 -3.47 -2.14
N PRO A 75 2.44 -3.97 -2.12
CA PRO A 75 3.37 -3.69 -3.21
C PRO A 75 2.89 -4.23 -4.57
N PRO A 76 2.41 -5.49 -4.70
CA PRO A 76 1.89 -6.01 -5.97
C PRO A 76 0.70 -5.21 -6.51
N LEU A 77 -0.24 -4.79 -5.66
CA LEU A 77 -1.36 -3.96 -6.10
C LEU A 77 -0.91 -2.56 -6.49
N GLY A 78 0.11 -2.01 -5.82
CA GLY A 78 0.74 -0.76 -6.23
C GLY A 78 1.38 -0.86 -7.62
N LEU A 79 2.09 -1.96 -7.91
CA LEU A 79 2.63 -2.24 -9.25
C LEU A 79 1.51 -2.38 -10.29
N LEU A 80 0.45 -3.11 -9.97
CA LEU A 80 -0.71 -3.27 -10.84
C LEU A 80 -1.38 -1.92 -11.14
N LEU A 81 -1.51 -1.04 -10.15
CA LEU A 81 -2.04 0.31 -10.34
C LEU A 81 -1.18 1.11 -11.32
N ILE A 82 0.15 1.04 -11.19
CA ILE A 82 1.08 1.71 -12.10
C ILE A 82 0.97 1.14 -13.52
N ALA A 83 0.86 -0.19 -13.66
CA ALA A 83 0.66 -0.83 -14.96
C ALA A 83 -0.65 -0.38 -15.64
N GLN A 84 -1.72 -0.18 -14.88
CA GLN A 84 -3.00 0.35 -15.38
C GLN A 84 -2.94 1.83 -15.76
N LEU A 85 -2.02 2.60 -15.17
CA LEU A 85 -1.83 4.02 -15.45
C LEU A 85 -0.86 4.30 -16.61
N SER A 86 -0.02 3.33 -16.96
CA SER A 86 1.02 3.48 -17.98
C SER A 86 0.44 3.57 -19.41
N PRO A 87 0.88 4.53 -20.25
CA PRO A 87 0.43 4.69 -21.65
C PRO A 87 0.78 3.50 -22.52
N SER A 88 2.01 3.03 -22.36
CA SER A 88 2.47 1.78 -22.92
C SER A 88 1.84 0.70 -22.07
N GLN A 89 0.70 0.16 -22.54
CA GLN A 89 0.15 -1.12 -22.09
C GLN A 89 1.08 -2.26 -22.52
N SER A 90 2.37 -2.10 -22.28
CA SER A 90 3.36 -3.13 -22.44
C SER A 90 2.92 -4.30 -21.60
N SER A 91 2.62 -5.42 -22.27
CA SER A 91 2.29 -6.70 -21.63
C SER A 91 3.30 -7.06 -20.54
N VAL A 92 4.53 -6.53 -20.61
CA VAL A 92 5.57 -6.69 -19.59
C VAL A 92 5.17 -6.09 -18.24
N ASN A 93 4.61 -4.88 -18.18
CA ASN A 93 4.25 -4.24 -16.91
C ASN A 93 3.14 -5.01 -16.19
N TYR A 94 2.15 -5.48 -16.95
CA TYR A 94 1.12 -6.38 -16.43
C TYR A 94 1.69 -7.73 -16.03
N ALA A 95 2.58 -8.32 -16.84
CA ALA A 95 3.23 -9.59 -16.51
C ALA A 95 4.03 -9.50 -15.20
N ILE A 96 4.81 -8.43 -15.00
CA ILE A 96 5.54 -8.17 -13.75
C ILE A 96 4.57 -8.06 -12.57
N SER A 97 3.46 -7.32 -12.75
CA SER A 97 2.46 -7.12 -11.69
C SER A 97 1.76 -8.44 -11.31
N TYR A 98 1.36 -9.25 -12.30
CA TYR A 98 0.73 -10.56 -12.07
C TYR A 98 1.72 -11.57 -11.49
N PHE A 99 2.98 -11.54 -11.93
CA PHE A 99 4.04 -12.35 -11.33
C PHE A 99 4.22 -11.99 -9.85
N MET A 100 4.29 -10.71 -9.52
CA MET A 100 4.38 -10.25 -8.13
C MET A 100 3.15 -10.62 -7.30
N LEU A 101 1.94 -10.60 -7.89
CA LEU A 101 0.72 -11.09 -7.22
C LEU A 101 0.77 -12.60 -6.97
N ALA A 102 1.29 -13.40 -7.90
CA ALA A 102 1.46 -14.84 -7.71
C ALA A 102 2.48 -15.14 -6.61
N VAL A 103 3.61 -14.43 -6.60
CA VAL A 103 4.61 -14.53 -5.53
C VAL A 103 4.01 -14.11 -4.17
N ALA A 104 3.22 -13.03 -4.14
CA ALA A 104 2.51 -12.59 -2.94
C ALA A 104 1.57 -13.66 -2.40
N LEU A 105 0.79 -14.30 -3.27
CA LEU A 105 -0.09 -15.41 -2.90
C LEU A 105 0.70 -16.57 -2.28
N SER A 106 1.81 -16.96 -2.90
CA SER A 106 2.69 -18.01 -2.36
C SER A 106 3.26 -17.64 -0.98
N ILE A 107 3.66 -16.39 -0.77
CA ILE A 107 4.15 -15.89 0.53
C ILE A 107 3.01 -15.88 1.56
N VAL A 108 1.80 -15.44 1.19
CA VAL A 108 0.63 -15.43 2.08
C VAL A 108 0.29 -16.85 2.54
N VAL A 109 0.24 -17.80 1.60
CA VAL A 109 0.03 -19.21 1.92
C VAL A 109 1.12 -19.70 2.86
N TRP A 110 2.39 -19.41 2.57
CA TRP A 110 3.50 -19.81 3.44
C TRP A 110 3.37 -19.24 4.86
N ILE A 111 3.07 -17.94 5.00
CA ILE A 111 2.89 -17.28 6.31
C ILE A 111 1.71 -17.90 7.08
N ALA A 112 0.62 -18.23 6.38
CA ALA A 112 -0.58 -18.80 7.01
C ALA A 112 -0.37 -20.23 7.56
N PHE A 113 0.59 -20.99 7.02
CA PHE A 113 0.91 -22.35 7.46
C PHE A 113 2.13 -22.43 8.40
N ASP A 114 2.92 -21.37 8.55
CA ASP A 114 4.11 -21.36 9.42
C ASP A 114 3.81 -20.67 10.76
N ASP A 115 3.37 -21.47 11.74
CA ASP A 115 3.06 -21.05 13.11
C ASP A 115 4.24 -20.36 13.84
N ARG A 116 5.47 -20.46 13.32
CA ARG A 116 6.68 -19.85 13.89
C ARG A 116 7.18 -18.63 13.11
N PHE A 117 6.37 -18.08 12.20
CA PHE A 117 6.76 -16.90 11.42
C PHE A 117 6.90 -15.63 12.28
N VAL A 118 6.02 -15.44 13.27
CA VAL A 118 6.10 -14.35 14.26
C VAL A 118 6.10 -14.97 15.65
N SER A 119 7.11 -14.63 16.44
CA SER A 119 7.32 -15.21 17.77
C SER A 119 6.66 -14.37 18.86
N ASP A 120 6.83 -13.04 18.79
CA ASP A 120 6.18 -12.10 19.72
C ASP A 120 5.83 -10.78 19.02
N SER A 121 4.85 -10.07 19.60
CA SER A 121 4.55 -8.69 19.26
C SER A 121 4.69 -7.80 20.50
N VAL A 122 5.45 -6.71 20.40
CA VAL A 122 5.64 -5.72 21.45
C VAL A 122 5.05 -4.40 20.96
N CYS A 123 3.98 -3.96 21.61
CA CYS A 123 3.33 -2.70 21.28
C CYS A 123 3.99 -1.55 22.06
N ASN A 124 4.46 -0.54 21.32
CA ASN A 124 4.83 0.77 21.86
C ASN A 124 3.63 1.73 21.76
N ILE A 125 3.79 2.99 22.20
CA ILE A 125 2.70 3.99 22.24
C ILE A 125 1.97 4.11 20.90
N VAL A 126 2.73 4.09 19.79
CA VAL A 126 2.23 4.43 18.44
C VAL A 126 2.45 3.30 17.43
N TYR A 127 3.25 2.27 17.74
CA TYR A 127 3.57 1.23 16.76
C TYR A 127 3.77 -0.15 17.37
N ALA A 128 3.40 -1.19 16.63
CA ALA A 128 3.72 -2.57 16.94
C ALA A 128 5.09 -2.99 16.38
N LYS A 129 5.92 -3.59 17.25
CA LYS A 129 7.18 -4.24 16.88
C LYS A 129 6.98 -5.75 16.85
N TYR A 130 7.42 -6.40 15.78
CA TYR A 130 7.30 -7.84 15.60
C TYR A 130 8.68 -8.50 15.69
N SER A 131 8.81 -9.54 16.50
CA SER A 131 10.02 -10.39 16.53
C SER A 131 9.81 -11.59 15.63
N SER A 132 10.71 -11.76 14.65
CA SER A 132 10.68 -12.88 13.71
C SER A 132 12.08 -13.48 13.56
N PRO A 133 12.22 -14.80 13.39
CA PRO A 133 13.49 -15.44 13.14
C PRO A 133 14.12 -14.97 11.82
N LEU A 134 15.42 -14.63 11.90
CA LEU A 134 16.21 -13.93 10.87
C LEU A 134 16.23 -14.52 9.45
N PRO A 135 16.13 -15.84 9.18
CA PRO A 135 16.14 -16.30 7.78
C PRO A 135 14.80 -16.05 7.07
N ARG A 136 13.67 -16.22 7.75
CA ARG A 136 12.32 -16.11 7.14
C ARG A 136 11.94 -14.67 6.88
N PHE A 137 12.16 -13.82 7.88
CA PHE A 137 11.91 -12.39 7.78
C PHE A 137 12.73 -11.74 6.65
N ARG A 138 13.96 -12.23 6.40
CA ARG A 138 14.80 -11.71 5.32
C ARG A 138 14.21 -11.97 3.93
N ILE A 139 13.65 -13.16 3.69
CA ILE A 139 12.99 -13.49 2.41
C ILE A 139 11.78 -12.57 2.19
N TYR A 140 10.95 -12.44 3.21
CA TYR A 140 9.81 -11.52 3.20
C TYR A 140 10.23 -10.07 2.93
N ALA A 141 11.26 -9.60 3.65
CA ALA A 141 11.78 -8.25 3.50
C ALA A 141 12.29 -8.00 2.07
N TRP A 142 13.02 -8.94 1.48
CA TRP A 142 13.48 -8.83 0.09
C TRP A 142 12.32 -8.69 -0.89
N PHE A 143 11.30 -9.54 -0.78
CA PHE A 143 10.11 -9.44 -1.60
C PHE A 143 9.46 -8.05 -1.47
N TYR A 144 9.28 -7.59 -0.24
CA TYR A 144 8.63 -6.32 0.04
C TYR A 144 9.44 -5.13 -0.53
N TRP A 145 10.75 -5.12 -0.31
CA TRP A 145 11.66 -4.10 -0.84
C TRP A 145 11.72 -4.07 -2.36
N ILE A 146 11.76 -5.24 -3.02
CA ILE A 146 11.70 -5.33 -4.48
C ILE A 146 10.38 -4.75 -4.99
N GLY A 147 9.26 -5.05 -4.33
CA GLY A 147 7.96 -4.50 -4.68
C GLY A 147 7.92 -2.97 -4.56
N LEU A 148 8.37 -2.41 -3.44
CA LEU A 148 8.43 -0.97 -3.22
C LEU A 148 9.36 -0.26 -4.21
N PHE A 149 10.55 -0.83 -4.44
CA PHE A 149 11.49 -0.30 -5.41
C PHE A 149 10.93 -0.34 -6.83
N GLY A 150 10.22 -1.42 -7.17
CA GLY A 150 9.49 -1.55 -8.42
C GLY A 150 8.43 -0.46 -8.57
N MET A 151 7.67 -0.14 -7.52
CA MET A 151 6.66 0.92 -7.56
C MET A 151 7.29 2.28 -7.88
N ILE A 152 8.40 2.63 -7.22
CA ILE A 152 9.12 3.88 -7.47
C ILE A 152 9.68 3.89 -8.90
N SER A 153 10.38 2.82 -9.29
CA SER A 153 11.08 2.74 -10.58
C SER A 153 10.12 2.75 -11.76
N LEU A 154 9.08 1.92 -11.74
CA LEU A 154 8.09 1.87 -12.82
C LEU A 154 7.27 3.16 -12.89
N SER A 155 6.92 3.78 -11.75
CA SER A 155 6.26 5.09 -11.78
C SER A 155 7.16 6.16 -12.39
N ALA A 156 8.44 6.21 -12.02
CA ALA A 156 9.39 7.18 -12.55
C ALA A 156 9.65 7.00 -14.06
N LEU A 157 9.82 5.75 -14.51
CA LEU A 157 9.95 5.41 -15.93
C LEU A 157 8.68 5.76 -16.69
N GLY A 158 7.51 5.44 -16.14
CA GLY A 158 6.21 5.80 -16.70
C GLY A 158 6.08 7.33 -16.86
N VAL A 159 6.43 8.11 -15.84
CA VAL A 159 6.41 9.58 -15.92
C VAL A 159 7.32 10.10 -17.03
N ARG A 160 8.52 9.52 -17.20
CA ARG A 160 9.51 9.95 -18.20
C ARG A 160 9.10 9.61 -19.63
N ASN A 161 8.43 8.48 -19.82
CA ASN A 161 8.11 7.93 -21.14
C ASN A 161 6.67 8.23 -21.61
N SER A 162 5.86 8.91 -20.79
CA SER A 162 4.48 9.24 -21.16
C SER A 162 4.43 10.54 -21.95
N ASP A 163 3.84 10.54 -23.15
CA ASP A 163 3.62 11.79 -23.90
C ASP A 163 2.35 12.54 -23.45
N ASP A 164 1.38 11.81 -22.88
CA ASP A 164 0.13 12.39 -22.37
C ASP A 164 0.34 13.05 -20.99
N LEU A 165 0.15 14.37 -20.93
CA LEU A 165 0.21 15.19 -19.72
C LEU A 165 -0.77 14.74 -18.63
N GLY A 166 -1.93 14.19 -19.01
CA GLY A 166 -2.93 13.66 -18.08
C GLY A 166 -2.40 12.44 -17.33
N GLN A 167 -1.87 11.46 -18.07
CA GLN A 167 -1.26 10.26 -17.50
C GLN A 167 0.01 10.56 -16.70
N GLN A 168 0.87 11.45 -17.19
CA GLN A 168 2.03 11.91 -16.43
C GLN A 168 1.62 12.44 -15.04
N ARG A 169 0.54 13.22 -14.95
CA ARG A 169 0.06 13.74 -13.67
C ARG A 169 -0.41 12.63 -12.74
N LEU A 170 -1.10 11.62 -13.26
CA LEU A 170 -1.55 10.47 -12.46
C LEU A 170 -0.36 9.68 -11.92
N LEU A 171 0.62 9.34 -12.78
CA LEU A 171 1.83 8.61 -12.40
C LEU A 171 2.71 9.42 -11.43
N LYS A 172 2.86 10.74 -11.65
CA LYS A 172 3.53 11.63 -10.69
C LYS A 172 2.83 11.61 -9.33
N THR A 173 1.51 11.54 -9.30
CA THR A 173 0.74 11.48 -8.05
C THR A 173 1.02 10.18 -7.29
N VAL A 174 1.06 9.02 -7.97
CA VAL A 174 1.45 7.74 -7.34
C VAL A 174 2.89 7.76 -6.88
N LEU A 175 3.82 8.28 -7.69
CA LEU A 175 5.24 8.38 -7.34
C LEU A 175 5.45 9.25 -6.09
N MET A 176 4.84 10.43 -6.05
CA MET A 176 4.93 11.34 -4.91
C MET A 176 4.30 10.74 -3.65
N GLY A 177 3.16 10.05 -3.78
CA GLY A 177 2.55 9.30 -2.69
C GLY A 177 3.49 8.20 -2.18
N SER A 178 4.09 7.43 -3.09
CA SER A 178 5.02 6.34 -2.77
C SER A 178 6.25 6.85 -2.04
N LEU A 179 6.90 7.88 -2.56
CA LEU A 179 8.04 8.52 -1.90
C LEU A 179 7.65 9.14 -0.55
N GLY A 180 6.47 9.77 -0.50
CA GLY A 180 5.96 10.45 0.68
C GLY A 180 5.66 9.53 1.86
N PHE A 181 5.42 8.24 1.64
CA PHE A 181 5.29 7.27 2.74
C PHE A 181 6.57 6.44 2.97
N ILE A 182 7.29 6.04 1.90
CA ILE A 182 8.48 5.20 2.02
C ILE A 182 9.64 5.97 2.64
N VAL A 183 9.96 7.17 2.13
CA VAL A 183 11.16 7.90 2.57
C VAL A 183 11.07 8.27 4.05
N PRO A 184 9.97 8.87 4.57
CA PRO A 184 9.86 9.16 5.99
C PRO A 184 9.91 7.90 6.86
N ALA A 185 9.28 6.81 6.44
CA ALA A 185 9.31 5.55 7.19
C ALA A 185 10.72 4.97 7.32
N VAL A 186 11.51 5.01 6.24
CA VAL A 186 12.90 4.56 6.24
C VAL A 186 13.79 5.45 7.10
N VAL A 187 13.62 6.77 6.99
CA VAL A 187 14.33 7.75 7.81
C VAL A 187 14.04 7.50 9.29
N VAL A 188 12.77 7.38 9.69
CA VAL A 188 12.40 7.09 11.09
C VAL A 188 13.00 5.76 11.56
N ASN A 189 12.90 4.70 10.75
CA ASN A 189 13.46 3.40 11.12
C ASN A 189 15.00 3.41 11.24
N HIS A 190 15.69 4.28 10.49
CA HIS A 190 17.15 4.40 10.55
C HIS A 190 17.61 5.21 11.76
N PHE A 191 17.00 6.36 12.02
CA PHE A 191 17.43 7.28 13.09
C PHE A 191 16.84 6.97 14.46
N VAL A 192 15.68 6.29 14.53
CA VAL A 192 15.03 5.93 15.79
C VAL A 192 15.29 4.45 16.07
N THR A 193 16.26 4.16 16.93
CA THR A 193 16.62 2.78 17.33
C THR A 193 15.42 2.00 17.88
N ALA A 194 14.50 2.70 18.56
CA ALA A 194 13.27 2.11 19.07
C ALA A 194 12.30 1.61 17.96
N ALA A 195 12.42 2.12 16.73
CA ALA A 195 11.60 1.75 15.58
C ALA A 195 12.19 0.58 14.77
N GLN A 196 13.43 0.15 15.06
CA GLN A 196 14.05 -0.98 14.36
C GLN A 196 13.25 -2.27 14.60
N GLY A 197 12.77 -2.86 13.51
CA GLY A 197 11.87 -4.03 13.53
C GLY A 197 10.38 -3.71 13.61
N ALA A 198 10.01 -2.42 13.62
CA ALA A 198 8.62 -1.95 13.53
C ALA A 198 8.27 -1.34 12.16
N LEU A 199 9.13 -1.54 11.16
CA LEU A 199 9.02 -0.93 9.84
C LEU A 199 7.63 -1.11 9.19
N PRO A 200 6.97 -2.29 9.21
CA PRO A 200 5.61 -2.43 8.68
C PRO A 200 4.57 -1.51 9.34
N SER A 201 4.63 -1.35 10.67
CA SER A 201 3.71 -0.48 11.41
C SER A 201 4.00 1.00 11.15
N VAL A 202 5.27 1.40 11.16
CA VAL A 202 5.69 2.77 10.85
C VAL A 202 5.27 3.16 9.44
N MET A 203 5.45 2.28 8.45
CA MET A 203 5.02 2.53 7.07
C MET A 203 3.51 2.73 6.97
N CYS A 204 2.72 1.98 7.74
CA CYS A 204 1.26 2.13 7.70
C CYS A 204 0.79 3.45 8.31
N HIS A 205 1.46 3.96 9.35
CA HIS A 205 1.19 5.30 9.89
C HIS A 205 1.45 6.40 8.86
N PHE A 206 2.53 6.27 8.08
CA PHE A 206 2.79 7.15 6.95
C PHE A 206 1.89 6.88 5.73
N ALA A 207 1.15 5.77 5.71
CA ALA A 207 0.25 5.45 4.61
C ALA A 207 -0.94 6.42 4.51
N LEU A 208 -1.25 7.20 5.56
CA LEU A 208 -2.17 8.32 5.44
C LEU A 208 -1.72 9.31 4.34
N VAL A 209 -0.42 9.54 4.20
CA VAL A 209 0.14 10.37 3.12
C VAL A 209 -0.19 9.73 1.78
N LEU A 210 0.09 8.44 1.62
CA LEU A 210 -0.26 7.69 0.40
C LEU A 210 -1.76 7.77 0.11
N ALA A 211 -2.63 7.60 1.11
CA ALA A 211 -4.08 7.66 0.97
C ALA A 211 -4.56 9.03 0.46
N ILE A 212 -3.97 10.14 0.93
CA ILE A 212 -4.25 11.49 0.43
C ILE A 212 -3.87 11.60 -1.06
N PHE A 213 -2.71 11.07 -1.45
CA PHE A 213 -2.30 11.06 -2.86
C PHE A 213 -3.19 10.16 -3.72
N LEU A 214 -3.65 9.02 -3.22
CA LEU A 214 -4.61 8.15 -3.91
C LEU A 214 -5.99 8.82 -4.06
N ALA A 215 -6.46 9.54 -3.05
CA ALA A 215 -7.68 10.35 -3.15
C ALA A 215 -7.57 11.43 -4.22
N LYS A 216 -6.40 12.10 -4.29
CA LYS A 216 -6.08 13.08 -5.34
C LYS A 216 -6.04 12.42 -6.72
N LEU A 217 -5.45 11.24 -6.84
CA LEU A 217 -5.42 10.46 -8.08
C LEU A 217 -6.82 10.18 -8.60
N ILE A 218 -7.72 9.69 -7.75
CA ILE A 218 -9.13 9.42 -8.09
C ILE A 218 -9.84 10.70 -8.56
N THR A 219 -9.55 11.84 -7.90
CA THR A 219 -10.13 13.14 -8.28
C THR A 219 -9.68 13.56 -9.68
N ILE A 220 -8.39 13.41 -9.99
CA ILE A 220 -7.85 13.73 -11.33
C ILE A 220 -8.48 12.82 -12.38
N GLU A 221 -8.53 11.51 -12.13
CA GLU A 221 -9.11 10.52 -13.03
C GLU A 221 -10.59 10.80 -13.36
N ARG A 222 -11.38 11.18 -12.34
CA ARG A 222 -12.78 11.59 -12.51
C ARG A 222 -12.93 12.82 -13.40
N ARG A 223 -12.10 13.85 -13.19
CA ARG A 223 -12.13 15.07 -13.99
C ARG A 223 -11.80 14.79 -15.45
N SER A 224 -10.76 13.98 -15.70
CA SER A 224 -10.40 13.57 -17.06
C SER A 224 -11.52 12.79 -17.74
N SER A 225 -12.20 11.91 -17.02
CA SER A 225 -13.32 11.11 -17.56
C SER A 225 -14.55 11.95 -17.90
N LEU A 226 -14.86 12.97 -17.07
CA LEU A 226 -15.95 13.90 -17.33
C LEU A 226 -15.63 14.85 -18.50
N ALA A 227 -14.38 15.34 -18.57
CA ALA A 227 -13.94 16.20 -19.68
C ALA A 227 -14.02 15.46 -21.03
N GLY A 228 -13.61 14.19 -21.08
CA GLY A 228 -13.73 13.37 -22.29
C GLY A 228 -15.17 13.03 -22.68
N SER A 229 -16.14 13.14 -21.77
CA SER A 229 -17.57 12.92 -22.07
C SER A 229 -18.26 14.18 -22.61
N LEU A 230 -17.62 15.34 -22.49
CA LEU A 230 -18.15 16.65 -22.92
C LEU A 230 -17.62 17.11 -24.29
N GLU A 231 -16.63 16.41 -24.86
CA GLU A 231 -16.14 16.70 -26.21
C GLU A 231 -17.14 16.12 -27.23
N PRO A 232 -17.93 16.95 -27.94
CA PRO A 232 -18.93 16.44 -28.86
C PRO A 232 -18.25 15.81 -30.07
N GLN A 233 -18.86 14.73 -30.56
CA GLN A 233 -18.53 14.00 -31.77
C GLN A 233 -18.67 14.88 -33.03
N HIS A 234 -17.80 15.89 -33.18
CA HIS A 234 -17.64 16.71 -34.39
C HIS A 234 -16.34 16.33 -35.11
N ARG A 235 -16.31 15.10 -35.61
CA ARG A 235 -15.51 14.72 -36.79
C ARG A 235 -16.35 13.72 -37.61
N GLY A 236 -17.25 14.30 -38.40
CA GLY A 236 -17.76 13.69 -39.63
C GLY A 236 -16.94 14.23 -40.79
#